data_AF-A0A9E4YHR0-F1
#
_entry.id   AF-A0A9E4YHR0-F1
#
_cell.length_a   1.000
_cell.length_b   1.000
_cell.length_c   1.000
_cell.angle_alpha   90.00
_cell.angle_beta   90.00
_cell.angle_gamma   90.00
#
_symmetry.space_group_name_H-M   'P 1'
#
loop_
_entity.id
_entity.type
_entity.pdbx_description
1 polymer ?
#
loop_
_entity_poly.entity_id
_entity_poly.type
_entity_poly.pdbx_seq_one_letter_code
_entity_poly.pdbx_strand_id
1 'polypeptide(L)'
;MFDWHCVDIELGRAHALLEDWPAAEACFVRSMERCEENGQRCFLVVGQYQYGVMLLERREGDDRKRGLALVEQAATSFAELRMTYMLKKAERLLPKRRSDRAKLAIPGDLTAREWEVLALLAEGHSNLEISDLIFISRRTVEYHLQNIYGKLEVNSRAAAIAWLGRHASQADTPASR
;
A
#
# COMPACT_ATOMS: atom_id res chain seq x y z
N MET A 1 -35.14 12.95 13.57
CA MET A 1 -34.24 12.35 14.55
C MET A 1 -32.84 12.74 14.12
N PHE A 2 -32.16 13.60 14.88
CA PHE A 2 -30.81 14.06 14.51
C PHE A 2 -29.84 12.88 14.56
N ASP A 3 -29.00 12.73 13.55
CA ASP A 3 -28.05 11.64 13.43
C ASP A 3 -26.83 11.94 14.31
N TRP A 4 -26.98 11.69 15.62
CA TRP A 4 -26.02 12.09 16.67
C TRP A 4 -24.64 11.46 16.52
N HIS A 5 -24.50 10.40 15.72
CA HIS A 5 -23.25 9.65 15.58
C HIS A 5 -22.15 10.46 14.89
N CYS A 6 -22.50 11.27 13.88
CA CYS A 6 -21.55 12.16 13.20
C CYS A 6 -21.04 13.28 14.13
N VAL A 7 -21.87 13.73 15.07
CA VAL A 7 -21.50 14.79 16.03
C VAL A 7 -20.36 14.32 16.93
N ASP A 8 -20.43 13.08 17.42
CA ASP A 8 -19.38 12.52 18.28
C ASP A 8 -18.04 12.37 17.54
N ILE A 9 -18.03 12.07 16.23
CA ILE A 9 -16.79 12.01 15.43
C ILE A 9 -16.18 13.40 15.24
N GLU A 10 -17.00 14.44 14.99
CA GLU A 10 -16.51 15.81 14.87
C GLU A 10 -16.02 16.36 16.21
N LEU A 11 -16.73 16.08 17.31
CA LEU A 11 -16.29 16.43 18.66
C LEU A 11 -14.99 15.72 19.03
N GLY A 12 -14.85 14.44 18.70
CA GLY A 12 -13.61 13.69 18.90
C GLY A 12 -12.42 14.33 18.19
N ARG A 13 -12.60 14.77 16.94
CA ARG A 13 -11.58 15.52 16.20
C ARG A 13 -11.28 16.89 16.81
N ALA A 14 -12.29 17.60 17.27
CA ALA A 14 -12.11 18.89 17.94
C ALA A 14 -11.29 18.75 19.23
N HIS A 15 -11.61 17.77 20.07
CA HIS A 15 -10.83 17.47 21.28
C HIS A 15 -9.40 17.05 20.94
N ALA A 16 -9.19 16.23 19.90
CA ALA A 16 -7.85 15.84 19.44
C ALA A 16 -7.02 17.05 18.98
N LEU A 17 -7.63 18.00 18.25
CA LEU A 17 -6.97 19.26 17.85
C LEU A 17 -6.57 20.14 19.05
N LEU A 18 -7.30 20.03 20.15
CA LEU A 18 -7.00 20.71 21.41
C LEU A 18 -6.09 19.88 22.33
N GLU A 19 -5.57 18.74 21.85
CA GLU A 19 -4.76 17.78 22.61
C GLU A 19 -5.46 17.22 23.87
N ASP A 20 -6.79 17.29 23.93
CA ASP A 20 -7.62 16.69 24.97
C ASP A 20 -7.91 15.22 24.61
N TRP A 21 -6.87 14.41 24.69
CA TRP A 21 -6.88 13.01 24.26
C TRP A 21 -7.93 12.13 24.95
N PRO A 22 -8.13 12.22 26.29
CA PRO A 22 -9.14 11.40 26.96
C PRO A 22 -10.56 11.74 26.48
N ALA A 23 -10.88 13.02 26.29
CA ALA A 23 -12.18 13.43 25.76
C ALA A 23 -12.36 13.03 24.29
N ALA A 24 -11.30 13.15 23.48
CA ALA A 24 -11.30 12.70 22.09
C ALA A 24 -11.60 11.20 21.99
N GLU A 25 -10.89 10.38 22.75
CA GLU A 25 -11.06 8.93 22.81
C GLU A 25 -12.48 8.55 23.25
N ALA A 26 -13.01 9.18 24.30
CA ALA A 26 -14.38 8.95 24.77
C ALA A 26 -15.43 9.27 23.69
N CYS A 27 -15.23 10.32 22.89
CA CYS A 27 -16.14 10.67 21.80
C CYS A 27 -16.11 9.62 20.69
N PHE A 28 -14.92 9.16 20.27
CA PHE A 28 -14.81 8.13 19.24
C PHE A 28 -15.41 6.79 19.67
N VAL A 29 -15.13 6.35 20.91
CA VAL A 29 -15.69 5.11 21.47
C VAL A 29 -17.21 5.17 21.50
N ARG A 30 -17.79 6.25 22.05
CA ARG A 30 -19.24 6.45 22.09
C ARG A 30 -19.87 6.45 20.70
N SER A 31 -19.22 7.09 19.72
CA SER A 31 -19.69 7.07 18.33
C SER A 31 -19.74 5.66 17.76
N MET A 32 -18.68 4.88 17.97
CA MET A 32 -18.57 3.50 17.46
C MET A 32 -19.61 2.57 18.11
N GLU A 33 -19.72 2.57 19.44
CA GLU A 33 -20.71 1.78 20.17
C GLU A 33 -22.12 2.04 19.64
N ARG A 34 -22.45 3.32 19.44
CA ARG A 34 -23.77 3.71 18.96
C ARG A 34 -24.00 3.33 17.51
N CYS A 35 -23.00 3.45 16.64
CA CYS A 35 -23.10 2.96 15.26
C CYS A 35 -23.29 1.45 15.22
N GLU A 36 -22.63 0.71 16.11
CA GLU A 36 -22.75 -0.75 16.21
C GLU A 36 -24.16 -1.17 16.68
N GLU A 37 -24.66 -0.56 17.75
CA GLU A 37 -26.02 -0.80 18.28
C GLU A 37 -27.11 -0.54 17.24
N ASN A 38 -26.94 0.51 16.42
CA ASN A 38 -27.90 0.89 15.39
C ASN A 38 -27.68 0.19 14.03
N GLY A 39 -26.72 -0.73 13.94
CA GLY A 39 -26.41 -1.44 12.70
C GLY A 39 -25.87 -0.54 11.57
N GLN A 40 -25.37 0.64 11.91
CA GLN A 40 -24.87 1.65 10.98
C GLN A 40 -23.42 1.38 10.58
N ARG A 41 -23.23 0.29 9.82
CA ARG A 41 -21.91 -0.23 9.49
C ARG A 41 -20.99 0.78 8.81
N CYS A 42 -21.48 1.64 7.91
CA CYS A 42 -20.63 2.63 7.24
C CYS A 42 -20.08 3.69 8.20
N PHE A 43 -20.88 4.16 9.15
CA PHE A 43 -20.46 5.16 10.14
C PHE A 43 -19.56 4.56 11.21
N LEU A 44 -19.82 3.31 11.63
CA LEU A 44 -18.93 2.56 12.52
C LEU A 44 -17.50 2.51 11.96
N VAL A 45 -17.35 2.16 10.69
CA VAL A 45 -16.05 2.04 10.03
C VAL A 45 -15.35 3.41 9.89
N VAL A 46 -16.11 4.48 9.63
CA VAL A 46 -15.56 5.84 9.64
C VAL A 46 -15.07 6.24 11.04
N GLY A 47 -15.80 5.88 12.09
CA GLY A 47 -15.39 6.07 13.48
C GLY A 47 -14.09 5.33 13.81
N GLN A 48 -13.98 4.05 13.42
CA GLN A 48 -12.76 3.25 13.59
C GLN A 48 -11.55 3.88 12.88
N TYR A 49 -11.74 4.35 11.64
CA TYR A 49 -10.69 5.05 10.90
C TYR A 49 -10.24 6.33 11.62
N GLN A 50 -11.16 7.20 12.03
CA GLN A 50 -10.82 8.47 12.67
C GLN A 50 -10.19 8.27 14.05
N TYR A 51 -10.67 7.29 14.80
CA TYR A 51 -10.04 6.90 16.06
C TYR A 51 -8.61 6.39 15.84
N GLY A 52 -8.41 5.56 14.82
CA GLY A 52 -7.09 5.09 14.42
C GLY A 52 -6.15 6.24 14.03
N VAL A 53 -6.65 7.25 13.29
CA VAL A 53 -5.90 8.47 12.96
C VAL A 53 -5.51 9.24 14.23
N MET A 54 -6.44 9.45 15.16
CA MET A 54 -6.16 10.14 16.42
C MET A 54 -5.06 9.45 17.23
N LEU A 55 -5.06 8.12 17.32
CA LEU A 55 -3.99 7.38 18.00
C LEU A 55 -2.63 7.57 17.29
N LEU A 56 -2.60 7.62 15.96
CA LEU A 56 -1.37 7.90 15.20
C LEU A 56 -0.84 9.32 15.42
N GLU A 57 -1.71 10.26 15.80
CA GLU A 57 -1.37 11.63 16.17
C GLU A 57 -0.87 11.74 17.61
N ARG A 58 -1.57 11.13 18.58
CA ARG A 58 -1.21 11.13 20.02
C ARG A 58 0.17 10.52 20.29
N ARG A 59 0.51 9.41 19.62
CA ARG A 59 1.83 8.75 19.66
C ARG A 59 2.29 8.32 21.07
N GLU A 60 1.38 7.93 21.94
CA GLU A 60 1.70 7.43 23.28
C GLU A 60 1.71 5.91 23.33
N GLY A 61 2.68 5.31 24.03
CA GLY A 61 2.74 3.86 24.25
C GLY A 61 2.53 3.02 22.98
N ASP A 62 1.50 2.17 23.00
CA ASP A 62 1.13 1.26 21.91
C ASP A 62 0.20 1.88 20.84
N ASP A 63 -0.05 3.19 20.90
CA ASP A 63 -0.97 3.89 20.00
C ASP A 63 -0.64 3.69 18.53
N ARG A 64 0.65 3.69 18.17
CA ARG A 64 1.05 3.46 16.78
C ARG A 64 0.59 2.10 16.28
N LYS A 65 0.71 1.05 17.10
CA LYS A 65 0.30 -0.30 16.76
C LYS A 65 -1.23 -0.40 16.69
N ARG A 66 -1.92 0.15 17.70
CA ARG A 66 -3.40 0.18 17.77
C ARG A 66 -4.01 0.97 16.63
N GLY A 67 -3.48 2.17 16.35
CA GLY A 67 -3.94 3.05 15.29
C GLY A 67 -3.77 2.43 13.91
N LEU A 68 -2.61 1.83 13.62
CA LEU A 68 -2.41 1.11 12.35
C LEU A 68 -3.37 -0.08 12.20
N ALA A 69 -3.60 -0.86 13.26
CA ALA A 69 -4.54 -1.98 13.22
C ALA A 69 -5.98 -1.53 12.93
N LEU A 70 -6.42 -0.43 13.55
CA LEU A 70 -7.74 0.17 13.28
C LEU A 70 -7.86 0.69 11.85
N VAL A 71 -6.84 1.39 11.35
CA VAL A 71 -6.83 1.89 9.95
C VAL A 71 -6.84 0.73 8.95
N GLU A 72 -6.17 -0.38 9.24
CA GLU A 72 -6.14 -1.57 8.39
C GLU A 72 -7.49 -2.30 8.35
N GLN A 73 -8.12 -2.46 9.52
CA GLN A 73 -9.47 -3.00 9.62
C GLN A 73 -10.48 -2.11 8.88
N ALA A 74 -10.35 -0.78 9.03
CA ALA A 74 -11.21 0.17 8.34
C ALA A 74 -11.00 0.13 6.82
N ALA A 75 -9.76 0.01 6.33
CA ALA A 75 -9.46 -0.15 4.90
C ALA A 75 -10.16 -1.37 4.30
N THR A 76 -10.06 -2.53 4.96
CA THR A 76 -10.74 -3.77 4.54
C THR A 76 -12.26 -3.53 4.44
N SER A 77 -12.84 -2.92 5.47
CA SER A 77 -14.27 -2.63 5.51
C SER A 77 -14.72 -1.59 4.48
N PHE A 78 -13.90 -0.57 4.20
CA PHE A 78 -14.17 0.41 3.14
C PHE A 78 -14.16 -0.23 1.75
N ALA A 79 -13.29 -1.22 1.52
CA ALA A 79 -13.29 -1.98 0.26
C ALA A 79 -14.59 -2.79 0.10
N GLU A 80 -15.02 -3.50 1.14
CA GLU A 80 -16.29 -4.25 1.16
C GLU A 80 -17.50 -3.35 0.90
N LEU A 81 -17.52 -2.17 1.53
CA LEU A 81 -18.59 -1.17 1.39
C LEU A 81 -18.47 -0.30 0.13
N ARG A 82 -17.45 -0.54 -0.72
CA ARG A 82 -17.14 0.25 -1.92
C ARG A 82 -16.95 1.76 -1.66
N MET A 83 -16.48 2.12 -0.47
CA MET A 83 -16.18 3.51 -0.08
C MET A 83 -14.79 3.94 -0.60
N THR A 84 -14.64 4.02 -1.92
CA THR A 84 -13.34 4.16 -2.61
C THR A 84 -12.51 5.37 -2.17
N TYR A 85 -13.15 6.50 -1.86
CA TYR A 85 -12.46 7.68 -1.34
C TYR A 85 -11.84 7.43 0.04
N MET A 86 -12.61 6.80 0.94
CA MET A 86 -12.15 6.49 2.30
C MET A 86 -11.09 5.39 2.28
N LEU A 87 -11.24 4.38 1.42
CA LEU A 87 -10.22 3.35 1.18
C LEU A 87 -8.87 3.99 0.79
N LYS A 88 -8.84 4.86 -0.22
CA LYS A 88 -7.63 5.57 -0.64
C LYS A 88 -7.02 6.43 0.47
N LYS A 89 -7.85 6.99 1.34
CA LYS A 89 -7.38 7.75 2.51
C LYS A 89 -6.71 6.84 3.54
N ALA A 90 -7.27 5.68 3.83
CA ALA A 90 -6.69 4.70 4.75
C ALA A 90 -5.38 4.12 4.22
N GLU A 91 -5.34 3.73 2.94
CA GLU A 91 -4.13 3.16 2.29
C GLU A 91 -2.91 4.09 2.35
N ARG A 92 -3.11 5.41 2.32
CA ARG A 92 -2.01 6.39 2.44
C ARG A 92 -1.34 6.39 3.82
N LEU A 93 -2.07 6.01 4.86
CA LEU A 93 -1.59 5.98 6.25
C LEU A 93 -1.00 4.62 6.61
N LEU A 94 -1.40 3.56 5.91
CA LEU A 94 -0.83 2.24 6.11
C LEU A 94 0.59 2.18 5.55
N PRO A 95 1.53 1.55 6.28
CA PRO A 95 2.82 1.24 5.69
C PRO A 95 2.57 0.37 4.46
N LYS A 96 3.19 0.71 3.33
CA LYS A 96 3.15 -0.12 2.13
C LYS A 96 3.49 -1.55 2.55
N ARG A 97 2.52 -2.46 2.49
CA ARG A 97 2.70 -3.83 2.94
C ARG A 97 3.87 -4.41 2.15
N ARG A 98 4.83 -5.03 2.84
CA ARG A 98 5.91 -5.79 2.20
C ARG A 98 5.34 -6.83 1.20
N SER A 99 4.09 -7.25 1.41
CA SER A 99 3.31 -8.13 0.53
C SER A 99 2.71 -7.50 -0.72
N ASP A 100 2.50 -6.19 -0.81
CA ASP A 100 2.18 -5.54 -2.11
C ASP A 100 3.42 -5.48 -3.01
N ARG A 101 4.59 -5.69 -2.39
CA ARG A 101 5.88 -5.95 -3.03
C ARG A 101 6.17 -7.44 -3.27
N ALA A 102 5.29 -8.36 -2.83
CA ALA A 102 5.54 -9.81 -2.85
C ALA A 102 4.33 -10.67 -3.27
N LYS A 103 3.24 -10.07 -3.80
CA LYS A 103 2.02 -10.80 -4.22
C LYS A 103 1.87 -10.97 -5.73
N LEU A 104 2.87 -10.65 -6.55
CA LEU A 104 2.98 -11.17 -7.93
C LEU A 104 4.17 -12.14 -8.03
N ALA A 105 4.09 -13.25 -7.28
CA ALA A 105 5.05 -14.33 -7.37
C ALA A 105 4.89 -15.11 -8.70
N ILE A 106 5.45 -14.53 -9.76
CA ILE A 106 6.00 -15.17 -10.95
C ILE A 106 7.52 -15.05 -10.78
N PRO A 107 8.37 -16.00 -11.22
CA PRO A 107 9.83 -15.85 -11.09
C PRO A 107 10.30 -14.49 -11.62
N GLY A 108 10.75 -13.62 -10.70
CA GLY A 108 11.26 -12.27 -10.99
C GLY A 108 10.36 -11.07 -10.64
N ASP A 109 9.06 -11.21 -10.35
CA ASP A 109 8.09 -10.13 -9.99
C ASP A 109 8.30 -8.78 -10.73
N LEU A 110 8.76 -8.85 -11.98
CA LEU A 110 8.98 -7.70 -12.84
C LEU A 110 7.65 -7.33 -13.49
N THR A 111 7.32 -6.04 -13.48
CA THR A 111 6.23 -5.50 -14.28
C THR A 111 6.53 -5.70 -15.77
N ALA A 112 5.50 -5.65 -16.63
CA ALA A 112 5.70 -5.74 -18.09
C ALA A 112 6.77 -4.77 -18.60
N ARG A 113 6.82 -3.56 -18.01
CA ARG A 113 7.79 -2.56 -18.38
C ARG A 113 9.21 -2.87 -17.90
N GLU A 114 9.35 -3.45 -16.72
CA GLU A 114 10.65 -3.89 -16.20
C GLU A 114 11.17 -5.11 -16.97
N TRP A 115 10.28 -6.00 -17.43
CA TRP A 115 10.63 -7.09 -18.34
C TRP A 115 11.18 -6.58 -19.66
N GLU A 116 10.51 -5.62 -20.27
CA GLU A 116 10.94 -4.99 -21.52
C GLU A 116 12.31 -4.31 -21.37
N VAL A 117 12.52 -3.57 -20.28
CA VAL A 117 13.83 -2.97 -19.96
C VAL A 117 14.91 -4.04 -19.76
N LEU A 118 14.61 -5.13 -19.05
CA LEU A 118 15.57 -6.22 -18.80
C LEU A 118 15.93 -6.97 -20.08
N ALA A 119 14.98 -7.18 -21.00
CA ALA A 119 15.22 -7.83 -22.28
C ALA A 119 16.19 -6.99 -23.14
N LEU A 120 15.90 -5.70 -23.31
CA LEU A 120 16.78 -4.77 -24.06
C LEU A 120 18.16 -4.65 -23.41
N LEU A 121 18.23 -4.72 -22.08
CA LEU A 121 19.49 -4.74 -21.34
C LEU A 121 20.35 -5.97 -21.69
N ALA A 122 19.70 -7.13 -21.82
CA ALA A 122 20.34 -8.41 -22.16
C ALA A 122 20.76 -8.48 -23.63
N GLU A 123 20.07 -7.77 -24.52
CA GLU A 123 20.46 -7.57 -25.93
C GLU A 123 21.70 -6.66 -26.09
N GLY A 124 22.14 -6.00 -25.00
CA GLY A 124 23.36 -5.20 -24.99
C GLY A 124 23.15 -3.69 -25.10
N HIS A 125 21.90 -3.22 -25.12
CA HIS A 125 21.62 -1.79 -25.23
C HIS A 125 22.05 -0.99 -23.99
N SER A 126 22.59 0.19 -24.22
CA SER A 126 22.87 1.20 -23.21
C SER A 126 21.58 1.85 -22.70
N ASN A 127 21.62 2.50 -21.53
CA ASN A 127 20.43 3.16 -20.97
C ASN A 127 19.87 4.26 -21.88
N LEU A 128 20.71 4.88 -22.71
CA LEU A 128 20.30 5.89 -23.69
C LEU A 128 19.52 5.23 -24.83
N GLU A 129 20.07 4.16 -25.42
CA GLU A 129 19.41 3.42 -26.50
C GLU A 129 18.09 2.79 -26.03
N ILE A 130 18.06 2.23 -24.81
CA ILE A 130 16.81 1.74 -24.22
C ILE A 130 15.80 2.89 -24.10
N SER A 131 16.24 4.06 -23.64
CA SER A 131 15.35 5.21 -23.48
C SER A 131 14.71 5.65 -24.80
N ASP A 132 15.48 5.57 -25.89
CA ASP A 132 15.02 5.89 -27.25
C ASP A 132 14.08 4.81 -27.80
N LEU A 133 14.41 3.52 -27.62
CA LEU A 133 13.64 2.39 -28.13
C LEU A 133 12.23 2.30 -27.54
N ILE A 134 12.09 2.66 -26.26
CA ILE A 134 10.82 2.54 -25.55
C ILE A 134 10.21 3.91 -25.17
N PHE A 135 10.74 5.01 -25.72
CA PHE A 135 10.21 6.37 -25.59
C PHE A 135 10.02 6.87 -24.14
N ILE A 136 11.05 6.73 -23.31
CA ILE A 136 11.09 7.29 -21.94
C ILE A 136 12.40 8.02 -21.69
N SER A 137 12.53 8.72 -20.55
CA SER A 137 13.80 9.37 -20.22
C SER A 137 14.86 8.36 -19.76
N ARG A 138 16.15 8.65 -20.02
CA ARG A 138 17.28 7.87 -19.45
C ARG A 138 17.18 7.71 -17.94
N ARG A 139 16.75 8.76 -17.22
CA ARG A 139 16.55 8.71 -15.76
C ARG A 139 15.46 7.70 -15.36
N THR A 140 14.42 7.57 -16.17
CA THR A 140 13.35 6.58 -15.97
C THR A 140 13.88 5.16 -16.21
N VAL A 141 14.76 4.96 -17.20
CA VAL A 141 15.45 3.66 -17.42
C VAL A 141 16.32 3.29 -16.21
N GLU A 142 17.12 4.23 -15.69
CA GLU A 142 17.95 4.03 -14.50
C GLU A 142 17.09 3.64 -13.28
N TYR A 143 15.95 4.29 -13.11
CA TYR A 143 14.97 3.95 -12.07
C TYR A 143 14.39 2.54 -12.24
N HIS A 144 14.00 2.15 -13.46
CA HIS A 144 13.56 0.78 -13.74
C HIS A 144 14.65 -0.25 -13.42
N LEU A 145 15.90 0.01 -13.79
CA LEU A 145 17.03 -0.89 -13.50
C LEU A 145 17.29 -1.04 -12.01
N GLN A 146 17.20 0.04 -11.23
CA GLN A 146 17.33 -0.02 -9.78
C GLN A 146 16.24 -0.90 -9.15
N ASN A 147 15.00 -0.79 -9.64
CA ASN A 147 13.90 -1.62 -9.18
C ASN A 147 14.08 -3.09 -9.60
N ILE A 148 14.52 -3.34 -10.84
CA ILE A 148 14.84 -4.68 -11.34
C ILE A 148 15.90 -5.32 -10.45
N TYR A 149 17.02 -4.64 -10.18
CA TYR A 149 18.08 -5.19 -9.32
C TYR A 149 17.58 -5.53 -7.91
N GLY A 150 16.75 -4.65 -7.33
CA GLY A 150 16.13 -4.91 -6.03
C GLY A 150 15.16 -6.09 -6.05
N LYS A 151 14.43 -6.31 -7.16
CA LYS A 151 13.47 -7.42 -7.33
C LYS A 151 14.14 -8.75 -7.62
N LEU A 152 15.25 -8.74 -8.36
CA LEU A 152 16.02 -9.92 -8.71
C LEU A 152 17.06 -10.31 -7.64
N GLU A 153 17.19 -9.50 -6.57
CA GLU A 153 18.22 -9.64 -5.53
C GLU A 153 19.65 -9.70 -6.07
N VAL A 154 19.92 -8.91 -7.12
CA VAL A 154 21.23 -8.79 -7.76
C VAL A 154 21.81 -7.39 -7.57
N ASN A 155 23.13 -7.27 -7.66
CA ASN A 155 23.84 -6.02 -7.41
C ASN A 155 24.57 -5.47 -8.64
N SER A 156 24.44 -6.11 -9.81
CA SER A 156 25.14 -5.70 -11.02
C SER A 156 24.35 -5.99 -12.29
N ARG A 157 24.66 -5.23 -13.34
CA ARG A 157 24.14 -5.45 -14.70
C ARG A 157 24.42 -6.88 -15.17
N ALA A 158 25.65 -7.35 -15.01
CA ALA A 158 26.05 -8.70 -15.39
C ALA A 158 25.26 -9.76 -14.60
N ALA A 159 25.02 -9.54 -13.31
CA ALA A 159 24.23 -10.47 -12.49
C ALA A 159 22.75 -10.50 -12.91
N ALA A 160 22.15 -9.37 -13.31
CA ALA A 160 20.79 -9.33 -13.84
C ALA A 160 20.65 -10.07 -15.18
N ILE A 161 21.62 -9.88 -16.10
CA ILE A 161 21.66 -10.61 -17.38
C ILE A 161 21.85 -12.11 -17.14
N ALA A 162 22.76 -12.48 -16.24
CA ALA A 162 22.98 -13.89 -15.89
C ALA A 162 21.75 -14.51 -15.20
N TRP A 163 21.01 -13.72 -14.40
CA TRP A 163 19.74 -14.16 -13.81
C TRP A 163 18.71 -14.48 -14.90
N LEU A 164 18.57 -13.61 -15.89
CA LEU A 164 17.68 -13.85 -17.03
C LEU A 164 18.05 -15.12 -17.78
N GLY A 165 19.34 -15.30 -18.09
CA GLY A 165 19.83 -16.50 -18.78
C GLY A 165 19.50 -17.81 -18.06
N ARG A 166 19.64 -17.85 -16.72
CA ARG A 166 19.33 -19.05 -15.91
C ARG A 166 17.83 -19.40 -15.86
N HIS A 167 16.96 -18.41 -16.05
CA HIS A 167 15.50 -18.58 -15.96
C HIS A 167 14.84 -18.75 -17.33
N ALA A 168 15.45 -18.22 -18.41
CA ALA A 168 15.03 -18.51 -19.78
C ALA A 168 15.18 -20.01 -20.12
N SER A 169 16.22 -20.67 -19.59
CA SER A 169 16.46 -22.12 -19.80
C SER A 169 15.43 -23.03 -19.13
N GLN A 170 14.61 -22.52 -18.21
CA GLN A 170 13.58 -23.31 -17.52
C GLN A 170 12.20 -23.25 -18.21
N ALA A 171 12.02 -22.32 -19.17
CA ALA A 171 10.80 -22.21 -19.97
C ALA A 171 10.79 -23.16 -21.20
N ASP A 172 11.95 -23.70 -21.59
CA ASP A 172 12.14 -24.61 -22.73
C ASP A 172 12.25 -26.09 -22.31
N THR A 173 11.31 -26.59 -21.49
CA THR A 173 11.06 -28.05 -21.49
C THR A 173 9.87 -28.32 -22.41
N PRO A 174 10.09 -28.71 -23.69
CA PRO A 174 9.00 -29.18 -24.51
C PRO A 174 8.49 -30.49 -23.88
N ALA A 175 7.21 -30.51 -23.52
CA ALA A 175 6.48 -31.73 -23.27
C ALA A 175 6.54 -32.60 -24.53
N SER A 176 7.48 -33.54 -24.56
CA SER A 176 7.52 -34.62 -25.54
C SER A 176 7.36 -35.96 -24.82
N ARG A 177 6.19 -36.57 -25.06
CA ARG A 177 5.78 -37.98 -25.00
C ARG A 177 4.60 -38.26 -24.07
#